data_AF-A0A346KIZ8-F1
#
_entry.id   AF-A0A346KIZ8-F1
#
_cell.length_a   1.000
_cell.length_b   1.000
_cell.length_c   1.000
_cell.angle_alpha   90.00
_cell.angle_beta   90.00
_cell.angle_gamma   90.00
#
_symmetry.space_group_name_H-M   'P 1'
#
loop_
_entity.id
_entity.type
_entity.pdbx_description
1 polymer ?
#
loop_
_entity_poly.entity_id
_entity_poly.type
_entity_poly.pdbx_seq_one_letter_code
_entity_poly.pdbx_strand_id
1 'polypeptide(L)' 'RLHEGQTTMTAPGGLEVPVEVDDIDHFGNRRLRTVGELIQNQIRVGLSRMERVVRERMTTQDVEAITPQTLIN' A
#
# COMPACT_ATOMS: atom_id res chain seq x y z
N ARG A 1 23.57 0.70 18.88
CA ARG A 1 22.42 1.29 19.60
C ARG A 1 21.49 0.23 20.22
N LEU A 2 20.90 -0.72 19.46
CA LEU A 2 20.05 -1.78 20.04
C LEU A 2 20.82 -2.82 20.90
N HIS A 3 22.12 -3.01 20.64
CA HIS A 3 22.98 -3.98 21.34
C HIS A 3 23.98 -3.33 22.31
N GLU A 4 23.86 -2.02 22.55
CA GLU A 4 24.75 -1.24 23.43
C GLU A 4 24.24 -1.20 24.89
N GLY A 5 23.17 -1.93 25.21
CA GLY A 5 22.57 -1.95 26.54
C GLY A 5 21.78 -0.68 26.91
N GLN A 6 21.59 0.22 25.95
CA GLN A 6 20.73 1.40 26.12
C GLN A 6 19.26 0.97 26.14
N THR A 7 18.53 1.33 27.20
CA THR A 7 17.11 0.97 27.38
C THR A 7 16.15 2.03 26.85
N THR A 8 16.65 3.23 26.53
CA THR A 8 15.86 4.34 25.99
C THR A 8 16.60 5.04 24.85
N MET A 9 15.83 5.56 23.89
CA MET A 9 16.32 6.43 22.83
C MET A 9 15.44 7.66 22.69
N THR A 10 16.04 8.81 22.37
CA THR A 10 15.30 10.03 22.07
C THR A 10 14.83 10.00 20.61
N ALA A 11 13.53 9.90 20.39
CA ALA A 11 12.93 10.01 19.07
C ALA A 11 12.98 11.46 18.55
N PRO A 12 12.92 11.67 17.22
CA PRO A 12 12.76 13.01 16.65
C PRO A 12 11.51 13.68 17.23
N GLY A 13 11.70 14.74 18.04
CA GLY A 13 10.64 15.38 18.82
C GLY A 13 10.85 15.37 20.35
N GLY A 14 11.94 14.78 20.83
CA GLY A 14 12.31 14.83 22.26
C GLY A 14 11.57 13.81 23.14
N LEU A 15 10.74 12.96 22.53
CA LEU A 15 10.08 11.86 23.24
C LEU A 15 11.10 10.75 23.52
N GLU A 16 11.20 10.33 24.78
CA GLU A 16 11.96 9.12 25.13
C GLU A 16 11.13 7.89 24.81
N VAL A 17 11.71 6.98 24.02
CA VAL A 17 11.07 5.73 23.57
C VAL A 17 11.92 4.55 24.06
N PRO A 18 11.30 3.48 24.59
CA PRO A 18 12.04 2.29 24.99
C PRO A 18 12.76 1.64 23.81
N VAL A 19 13.93 1.06 24.08
CA VAL A 19 14.73 0.31 23.12
C VAL A 19 14.61 -1.16 23.48
N GLU A 20 13.72 -1.86 22.80
CA GLU A 20 13.48 -3.29 23.00
C GLU A 20 13.35 -4.00 21.66
N VAL A 21 13.51 -5.33 21.69
CA VAL A 21 13.29 -6.18 20.52
C VAL A 21 11.79 -6.35 20.33
N ASP A 22 11.31 -6.14 19.11
CA ASP A 22 9.88 -6.26 18.78
C ASP A 22 9.40 -7.72 18.87
N ASP A 23 8.26 -7.92 19.51
CA ASP A 23 7.53 -9.19 19.53
C ASP A 23 6.65 -9.26 18.28
N ILE A 24 7.29 -9.59 17.15
CA ILE A 24 6.67 -9.59 15.82
C ILE A 24 5.46 -10.54 15.70
N ASP A 25 5.37 -11.55 16.56
CA ASP A 25 4.29 -12.53 16.57
C ASP A 25 3.12 -12.14 17.48
N HIS A 26 3.24 -11.03 18.22
CA HIS A 26 2.21 -10.53 19.12
C HIS A 26 0.88 -10.34 18.39
N PHE A 27 -0.23 -10.83 18.98
CA PHE A 27 -1.56 -10.71 18.36
C PHE A 27 -2.01 -9.25 18.19
N GLY A 28 -1.52 -8.30 18.99
CA GLY A 28 -1.74 -6.87 18.76
C GLY A 28 -1.16 -6.35 17.43
N ASN A 29 -0.16 -7.04 16.88
CA ASN A 29 0.40 -6.79 15.54
C ASN A 29 -0.37 -7.54 14.43
N ARG A 30 -1.41 -8.32 14.78
CA ARG A 30 -2.26 -9.06 13.84
C ARG A 30 -3.60 -8.35 13.68
N ARG A 31 -3.94 -7.98 12.44
CA ARG A 31 -5.25 -7.41 12.10
C ARG A 31 -6.07 -8.42 11.30
N LEU A 32 -7.33 -8.61 11.67
CA LEU A 32 -8.29 -9.37 10.88
C LEU A 32 -8.70 -8.54 9.65
N ARG A 33 -8.73 -9.18 8.48
CA ARG A 33 -9.24 -8.58 7.23
C ARG A 33 -10.56 -9.25 6.90
N THR A 34 -11.62 -8.46 6.81
CA THR A 34 -12.93 -8.97 6.40
C THR A 34 -12.92 -9.41 4.94
N VAL A 35 -13.90 -10.23 4.54
CA VAL A 35 -14.06 -10.65 3.13
C VAL A 35 -14.16 -9.45 2.19
N GLY A 36 -14.86 -8.39 2.63
CA GLY A 36 -14.98 -7.14 1.87
C GLY A 36 -13.63 -6.44 1.65
N GLU A 37 -12.76 -6.39 2.66
CA GLU A 37 -11.41 -5.83 2.51
C GLU A 37 -10.56 -6.62 1.51
N LEU A 38 -10.67 -7.96 1.51
CA LEU A 38 -9.93 -8.80 0.58
C LEU A 38 -10.39 -8.57 -0.86
N ILE A 39 -11.70 -8.55 -1.09
CA ILE A 39 -12.28 -8.28 -2.42
C ILE A 39 -11.92 -6.86 -2.88
N GLN A 40 -12.06 -5.86 -2.01
CA GLN A 40 -11.71 -4.47 -2.32
C GLN A 40 -10.23 -4.33 -2.73
N ASN A 41 -9.32 -5.03 -2.05
CA ASN A 41 -7.91 -5.03 -2.41
C ASN A 41 -7.67 -5.65 -3.78
N GLN A 42 -8.36 -6.75 -4.12
CA GLN A 42 -8.25 -7.36 -5.45
C GLN A 42 -8.79 -6.44 -6.56
N ILE A 43 -9.95 -5.83 -6.34
CA ILE A 43 -10.54 -4.88 -7.28
C ILE A 43 -9.61 -3.67 -7.48
N ARG A 44 -9.02 -3.14 -6.40
CA ARG A 44 -8.07 -2.02 -6.48
C ARG A 44 -6.85 -2.36 -7.34
N VAL A 45 -6.27 -3.54 -7.16
CA VAL A 45 -5.15 -4.00 -8.00
C VAL A 45 -5.58 -4.16 -9.45
N GLY A 46 -6.76 -4.73 -9.71
CA GLY A 46 -7.32 -4.85 -11.04
C GLY A 46 -7.53 -3.50 -11.73
N LEU A 47 -8.11 -2.53 -11.02
CA LEU A 47 -8.34 -1.17 -11.51
C LEU A 47 -7.04 -0.45 -11.83
N SER A 48 -6.00 -0.59 -11.00
CA SER A 48 -4.69 0.01 -11.28
C SER A 48 -4.05 -0.53 -12.57
N ARG A 49 -4.23 -1.83 -12.87
CA ARG A 49 -3.80 -2.41 -14.15
C ARG A 49 -4.60 -1.87 -15.32
N MET A 50 -5.93 -1.77 -15.18
CA MET A 50 -6.80 -1.18 -16.21
C MET A 50 -6.47 0.29 -16.46
N GLU A 51 -6.22 1.08 -15.41
CA GLU A 51 -5.79 2.48 -15.52
C GLU A 51 -4.53 2.61 -16.37
N ARG A 52 -3.54 1.73 -16.14
CA ARG A 52 -2.30 1.72 -16.93
C ARG A 52 -2.59 1.49 -18.41
N VAL A 53 -3.42 0.49 -18.74
CA VAL A 53 -3.80 0.18 -20.14
C VAL A 53 -4.55 1.33 -20.78
N VAL A 54 -5.49 1.96 -20.06
CA VAL A 54 -6.24 3.13 -20.53
C VAL A 54 -5.26 4.27 -20.86
N ARG A 55 -4.31 4.56 -19.97
CA ARG A 55 -3.30 5.61 -20.18
C ARG A 55 -2.39 5.31 -21.37
N GLU A 56 -1.96 4.06 -21.54
CA GLU A 56 -1.18 3.64 -22.70
C GLU A 56 -1.98 3.84 -24.00
N ARG A 57 -3.24 3.38 -24.05
CA ARG A 57 -4.10 3.52 -25.22
C ARG A 57 -4.39 4.99 -25.58
N MET A 58 -4.58 5.85 -24.59
CA MET A 58 -4.77 7.30 -24.80
C MET A 58 -3.60 7.96 -25.52
N THR A 59 -2.38 7.43 -25.41
CA THR A 59 -1.20 7.99 -26.10
C THR A 59 -1.01 7.45 -27.51
N THR A 60 -1.66 6.34 -27.87
CA THR A 60 -1.47 5.63 -29.15
C THR A 60 -2.66 5.69 -30.09
N GLN A 61 -3.87 5.91 -29.57
CA GLN A 61 -5.10 5.95 -30.36
C GLN A 61 -5.36 7.34 -30.94
N ASP A 62 -6.02 7.38 -32.09
CA ASP A 62 -6.46 8.62 -32.73
C ASP A 62 -7.52 9.31 -31.86
N VAL A 63 -7.32 10.61 -31.59
CA VAL A 63 -8.12 11.41 -30.64
C VAL A 63 -9.59 11.44 -31.04
N GLU A 64 -9.89 11.41 -32.34
CA GLU A 64 -11.28 11.42 -32.85
C GLU A 64 -12.00 10.07 -32.68
N ALA A 65 -11.25 8.97 -32.47
CA ALA A 65 -11.79 7.63 -32.30
C ALA A 65 -11.85 7.17 -30.83
N ILE A 66 -11.35 7.98 -29.88
CA ILE A 66 -11.31 7.61 -28.46
C ILE A 66 -12.73 7.63 -27.87
N THR A 67 -13.18 6.46 -27.43
CA THR A 67 -14.38 6.27 -26.60
C THR A 67 -14.06 5.42 -25.36
N PRO A 68 -14.86 5.50 -24.27
CA PRO A 68 -14.65 4.66 -23.10
C PRO A 68 -14.57 3.17 -23.41
N GLN A 69 -15.38 2.69 -24.37
CA GLN A 69 -15.38 1.30 -24.84
C GLN A 69 -14.10 0.91 -25.57
N THR A 70 -13.43 1.83 -26.27
CA THR A 70 -12.16 1.54 -26.96
C THR A 70 -10.95 1.54 -26.02
N LEU A 71 -11.08 2.20 -24.86
CA LEU A 71 -10.02 2.31 -23.86
C LEU A 71 -10.07 1.18 -22.82
N ILE A 72 -11.27 0.68 -22.53
CA ILE A 72 -11.54 -0.42 -21.61
C ILE A 72 -11.67 -1.70 -22.46
N ASN A 73 -11.21 -2.86 -21.96
CA ASN A 73 -11.48 -4.15 -22.62
C ASN A 73 -12.90 -4.62 -22.37
#